data_AF-A0AAU3CEF5-F1
#
_entry.id   AF-A0AAU3CEF5-F1
#
_cell.length_a   1.000
_cell.length_b   1.000
_cell.length_c   1.000
_cell.angle_alpha   90.00
_cell.angle_beta   90.00
_cell.angle_gamma   90.00
#
_symmetry.space_group_name_H-M   'P 1'
#
loop_
_entity.id
_entity.type
_entity.pdbx_description
1 polymer ?
#
loop_
_entity_poly.entity_id
_entity_poly.type
_entity_poly.pdbx_seq_one_letter_code
_entity_poly.pdbx_strand_id
1 'polypeptide(L)' 'MVEIRDNLVARIAEAEREGWLGEVEGLRVSLAGAEDKLAQLDRRRGSHAVVDLGIPTTSTGAKDSTAEGDC' A
#
# COMPACT_ATOMS: atom_id res chain seq x y z
N MET A 1 8.33 -10.97 -6.26
CA MET A 1 7.90 -9.65 -6.76
C MET A 1 9.00 -9.04 -7.65
N VAL A 2 9.39 -9.78 -8.68
CA VAL A 2 10.45 -9.40 -9.64
C VAL A 2 9.94 -9.56 -11.08
N GLU A 3 8.94 -10.42 -11.26
CA GLU A 3 8.33 -10.75 -12.56
C GLU A 3 7.81 -9.55 -13.35
N ILE A 4 7.22 -8.54 -12.69
CA ILE A 4 6.72 -7.33 -13.37
C ILE A 4 7.88 -6.49 -13.93
N ARG A 5 8.94 -6.30 -13.13
CA ARG A 5 10.14 -5.56 -13.56
C ARG A 5 10.81 -6.27 -14.73
N ASP A 6 11.01 -7.58 -14.60
CA ASP A 6 11.70 -8.38 -15.61
C ASP A 6 10.87 -8.46 -16.90
N ASN A 7 9.54 -8.51 -16.81
CA ASN A 7 8.65 -8.40 -17.97
C ASN A 7 8.79 -7.05 -18.68
N LEU A 8 8.83 -5.94 -17.94
CA LEU A 8 9.02 -4.61 -18.50
C LEU A 8 10.38 -4.48 -19.21
N VAL A 9 11.45 -5.00 -18.61
CA VAL A 9 12.78 -5.05 -19.24
C VAL A 9 12.75 -5.87 -20.54
N ALA A 10 12.11 -7.03 -20.54
CA ALA A 10 11.96 -7.85 -21.74
C ALA A 10 11.18 -7.11 -22.85
N ARG A 11 10.10 -6.41 -22.49
CA ARG A 11 9.30 -5.62 -23.44
C ARG A 11 10.05 -4.39 -23.97
N ILE A 12 10.86 -3.73 -23.16
CA ILE A 12 11.73 -2.63 -23.62
C ILE A 12 12.72 -3.16 -24.64
N ALA A 13 13.39 -4.29 -24.34
CA ALA A 13 14.36 -4.88 -25.26
C ALA A 13 13.73 -5.29 -26.59
N GLU A 14 12.48 -5.78 -26.58
CA GLU A 14 11.73 -6.06 -27.80
C GLU A 14 11.41 -4.78 -28.59
N ALA A 15 10.84 -3.77 -27.93
CA ALA A 15 10.49 -2.51 -28.57
C ALA A 15 11.72 -1.77 -29.14
N GLU A 16 12.88 -1.89 -28.50
CA GLU A 16 14.15 -1.37 -29.01
C GLU A 16 14.62 -2.12 -30.26
N ARG A 17 14.50 -3.46 -30.29
CA ARG A 17 14.83 -4.28 -31.47
C ARG A 17 13.92 -3.99 -32.66
N GLU A 18 12.62 -3.83 -32.40
CA GLU A 18 11.59 -3.58 -33.42
C GLU A 18 11.48 -2.10 -33.81
N GLY A 19 12.23 -1.21 -33.16
CA GLY A 19 12.26 0.22 -33.46
C GLY A 19 10.99 0.98 -33.05
N TRP A 20 10.21 0.45 -32.11
CA TRP A 20 9.00 1.07 -31.58
C TRP A 20 9.32 2.12 -30.52
N LEU A 21 9.99 3.21 -30.93
CA LEU A 21 10.47 4.25 -30.02
C LEU A 21 9.38 4.83 -29.08
N GLY A 22 8.16 5.03 -29.58
CA GLY A 22 7.05 5.52 -28.77
C GLY A 22 6.63 4.55 -27.65
N GLU A 23 6.76 3.24 -27.87
CA GLU A 23 6.52 2.25 -26.83
C GLU A 23 7.68 2.16 -25.84
N VAL A 24 8.93 2.27 -26.31
CA VAL A 24 10.12 2.27 -25.46
C VAL A 24 10.02 3.36 -24.38
N GLU A 25 9.64 4.59 -24.75
CA GLU A 25 9.50 5.68 -23.79
C GLU A 25 8.45 5.39 -22.71
N GLY A 26 7.25 4.96 -23.11
CA GLY A 26 6.19 4.61 -22.16
C GLY A 26 6.53 3.43 -21.25
N LEU A 27 7.24 2.44 -21.80
CA LEU A 27 7.70 1.28 -21.04
C LEU A 27 8.80 1.66 -20.03
N ARG A 28 9.72 2.56 -20.38
CA ARG A 28 10.75 3.07 -19.45
C ARG A 28 10.14 3.87 -18.29
N VAL A 29 9.14 4.71 -18.55
CA VAL A 29 8.40 5.41 -17.49
C VAL A 29 7.71 4.42 -16.56
N SER A 30 7.09 3.38 -17.13
CA SER A 30 6.43 2.32 -16.35
C SER A 30 7.42 1.53 -15.50
N LEU A 31 8.62 1.23 -16.04
CA LEU A 31 9.70 0.56 -15.32
C LEU A 31 10.16 1.39 -14.11
N ALA A 32 10.44 2.68 -14.30
CA ALA A 32 10.83 3.58 -13.21
C ALA A 32 9.76 3.63 -12.11
N GLY A 33 8.48 3.73 -12.49
CA GLY A 33 7.37 3.70 -11.53
C GLY A 33 7.25 2.37 -10.78
N ALA A 34 7.54 1.24 -11.44
CA ALA A 34 7.54 -0.07 -10.80
C ALA A 34 8.70 -0.21 -9.79
N GLU A 35 9.90 0.26 -10.13
CA GLU A 35 11.08 0.25 -9.25
C GLU A 35 10.83 1.10 -8.00
N ASP A 36 10.28 2.31 -8.15
CA ASP A 36 9.91 3.18 -7.03
C ASP A 36 8.90 2.51 -6.08
N LYS A 37 7.90 1.82 -6.64
CA LYS A 37 6.90 1.09 -5.86
C LYS A 37 7.54 -0.06 -5.07
N LEU A 38 8.43 -0.83 -5.69
CA LEU A 38 9.16 -1.91 -5.04
C LEU A 38 10.03 -1.37 -3.89
N ALA A 39 10.78 -0.29 -4.14
CA ALA A 39 11.58 0.37 -3.11
C ALA A 39 10.72 0.92 -1.96
N GLN A 40 9.50 1.41 -2.24
CA GLN A 40 8.56 1.80 -1.20
C GLN A 40 8.08 0.60 -0.36
N LEU A 41 7.77 -0.53 -0.99
CA LEU A 41 7.35 -1.75 -0.30
C LEU A 41 8.47 -2.33 0.56
N ASP A 42 9.71 -2.35 0.07
CA ASP A 42 10.86 -2.83 0.84
C ASP A 42 11.11 -1.98 2.09
N ARG A 43 11.00 -0.64 1.96
CA ARG A 43 11.05 0.27 3.12
C ARG A 43 9.95 -0.01 4.13
N ARG A 44 8.70 -0.23 3.68
CA ARG A 44 7.57 -0.55 4.56
C ARG A 44 7.73 -1.90 5.26
N ARG A 45 8.25 -2.92 4.55
CA ARG A 45 8.56 -4.24 5.13
C ARG A 45 9.59 -4.16 6.25
N GLY A 46 10.57 -3.27 6.14
CA GLY A 46 11.54 -3.02 7.21
C GLY A 46 10.99 -2.17 8.36
N SER A 47 9.90 -1.45 8.13
CA SER A 47 9.44 -0.36 8.99
C SER A 47 8.01 -0.57 9.50
N HIS A 48 7.60 -1.81 9.78
CA HIS A 48 6.36 -2.09 10.51
C HIS A 48 6.45 -1.51 11.93
N ALA A 49 6.21 -0.22 12.06
CA ALA A 49 6.01 0.43 13.34
C ALA A 49 4.74 -0.16 13.95
N VAL A 50 4.87 -0.79 15.11
CA VAL A 50 3.73 -1.23 15.89
C VAL A 50 2.94 0.01 16.29
N VAL A 51 1.74 0.17 15.74
CA VAL A 51 0.81 1.23 16.13
C VAL A 51 -0.07 0.67 17.24
N ASP A 52 0.11 1.18 18.46
CA ASP A 52 -0.81 0.89 19.55
C ASP A 52 -2.12 1.64 19.32
N LEU A 53 -3.20 0.90 19.10
CA LEU A 53 -4.54 1.44 18.87
C LEU A 53 -5.34 1.60 20.17
N GLY A 54 -4.77 1.21 21.32
CA GLY A 54 -5.47 1.17 22.59
C GLY A 54 -6.64 0.18 22.61
N ILE A 55 -7.31 0.07 23.76
CA ILE A 55 -8.54 -0.73 23.90
C ILE A 55 -9.75 0.23 23.83
N PRO A 56 -10.69 0.04 22.89
CA PRO A 56 -11.87 0.88 22.79
C PRO A 56 -12.76 0.70 24.03
N THR A 57 -12.96 1.76 24.80
CA THR A 57 -13.89 1.79 25.94
C THR A 57 -15.29 2.15 25.47
N THR A 58 -16.26 1.26 25.63
CA THR A 58 -17.67 1.61 25.46
C THR A 58 -18.10 2.46 26.64
N SER A 59 -18.41 3.75 26.43
CA SER A 59 -19.07 4.56 27.45
C SER A 59 -20.48 3.99 27.65
N THR A 60 -20.64 3.16 28.68
CA THR A 60 -21.97 2.73 29.11
C THR A 60 -22.58 3.94 29.81
N GLY A 61 -23.52 4.60 29.12
CA GLY A 61 -24.40 5.58 29.73
C GLY A 61 -25.34 4.87 30.69
N ALA A 62 -24.84 4.48 31.87
CA ALA A 62 -25.68 4.06 32.97
C ALA A 62 -26.45 5.29 33.47
N LYS A 63 -27.68 5.44 32.97
CA LYS A 63 -28.70 6.30 33.58
C LYS A 63 -29.03 5.66 34.92
N ASP A 64 -28.50 6.21 36.00
CA ASP A 64 -28.93 5.86 37.34
C ASP A 64 -30.27 6.57 37.59
N SER A 65 -31.37 5.91 37.23
CA SER A 65 -32.71 6.28 37.68
C SER A 65 -33.00 5.47 38.95
N THR A 66 -32.48 5.93 40.08
CA THR A 66 -32.95 5.46 41.39
C THR A 66 -34.31 6.11 41.66
N ALA A 67 -35.38 5.39 41.34
CA ALA A 67 -36.69 5.61 41.93
C ALA A 67 -36.70 4.88 43.27
N GLU A 68 -36.55 5.62 44.36
CA GLU A 68 -36.78 5.14 45.72
C GLU A 68 -38.20 5.56 46.10
N GLY A 69 -39.14 4.61 45.99
CA GLY A 69 -40.48 4.73 46.54
C GLY A 69 -40.47 4.21 47.97
N ASP A 70 -40.68 5.12 48.92
CA ASP A 70 -40.92 4.84 50.34
C ASP A 70 -42.43 4.68 50.60
N CYS A 71 -42.77 4.01 51.70
CA CYS A 71 -44.05 3.34 52.02
C CYS A 71 -45.35 4.16 51.91
#